data_AF-T1AXZ4-F1
#
_entry.id   AF-T1AXZ4-F1
#
_cell.length_a   1.000
_cell.length_b   1.000
_cell.length_c   1.000
_cell.angle_alpha   90.00
_cell.angle_beta   90.00
_cell.angle_gamma   90.00
#
_symmetry.space_group_name_H-M   'P 1'
#
loop_
_entity.id
_entity.type
_entity.pdbx_description
1 polymer ?
#
loop_
_entity_poly.entity_id
_entity_poly.type
_entity_poly.pdbx_seq_one_letter_code
_entity_poly.pdbx_strand_id
1 'polypeptide(L)' 'MIFTLIQKFRSEPGQAYPLLSERTDVIVITDEAHRSQYDVFALNMRNALPNAGFIGFTGTPLIKGEEERTREVFGDYV' A
#
# COMPACT_ATOMS: atom_id res chain seq x y z
N MET A 1 -13.09 8.14 9.84
CA MET A 1 -12.22 8.35 8.68
C MET A 1 -10.88 8.89 9.17
N ILE A 2 -9.76 8.32 8.73
CA ILE A 2 -8.41 8.71 9.15
C ILE A 2 -7.63 9.08 7.89
N PHE A 3 -6.93 10.21 7.93
CA PHE A 3 -5.99 10.62 6.88
C PHE A 3 -4.57 10.51 7.41
N THR A 4 -3.68 9.92 6.63
CA THR A 4 -2.27 9.78 6.97
C THR A 4 -1.41 9.78 5.72
N LEU A 5 -0.11 9.95 5.92
CA LEU A 5 0.89 9.86 4.87
C LEU A 5 1.53 8.47 4.88
N ILE A 6 1.90 7.96 3.71
CA ILE A 6 2.53 6.64 3.55
C ILE A 6 3.85 6.52 4.32
N GLN A 7 4.55 7.64 4.56
CA GLN A 7 5.79 7.72 5.34
C GLN A 7 5.60 7.30 6.80
N LYS A 8 4.38 7.29 7.34
CA LYS A 8 4.09 6.76 8.69
C LYS A 8 4.24 5.24 8.76
N PHE A 9 4.26 4.56 7.62
CA PHE A 9 4.55 3.13 7.49
C PHE A 9 6.04 2.83 7.27
N ARG A 10 6.93 3.80 7.53
CA ARG A 10 8.38 3.54 7.58
C ARG A 10 8.72 2.66 8.78
N SER A 11 9.50 1.60 8.55
CA SER A 11 10.17 0.82 9.60
C SER A 11 11.69 1.01 9.51
N GLU A 12 12.39 0.69 10.60
CA GLU A 12 13.85 0.61 10.59
C GLU A 12 14.30 -0.57 9.70
N PRO A 13 15.47 -0.48 9.03
CA PRO A 13 15.99 -1.57 8.21
C PRO A 13 16.08 -2.88 8.99
N GLY A 14 15.49 -3.95 8.44
CA GLY A 14 15.47 -5.27 9.08
C GLY A 14 14.36 -5.46 10.12
N GLN A 15 13.52 -4.45 10.37
CA GLN A 15 12.38 -4.57 11.29
C GLN A 15 11.06 -4.59 10.52
N ALA A 16 10.21 -5.58 10.82
CA ALA A 16 8.85 -5.62 10.34
C ALA A 16 8.02 -4.50 11.00
N TYR A 17 7.11 -3.90 10.22
CA TYR A 17 6.16 -2.93 10.78
C TYR A 17 5.16 -3.65 11.70
N PRO A 18 4.80 -3.08 12.87
CA PRO A 18 3.90 -3.74 13.80
C PRO A 18 2.48 -3.90 13.22
N LEU A 19 1.80 -4.95 13.67
CA LEU A 19 0.38 -5.15 13.41
C LEU A 19 -0.42 -4.01 14.04
N LEU A 20 -1.23 -3.32 13.24
CA LEU A 20 -2.12 -2.26 13.71
C LEU A 20 -3.56 -2.76 13.89
N SER A 21 -4.04 -3.64 13.02
CA SER A 21 -5.39 -4.19 13.11
C SER A 21 -5.58 -5.45 12.28
N GLU A 22 -6.31 -6.43 12.81
CA GLU A 22 -6.75 -7.63 12.08
C GLU A 22 -8.19 -7.51 11.55
N ARG A 23 -8.80 -6.32 11.69
CA ARG A 23 -10.18 -6.08 11.26
C ARG A 23 -10.33 -6.29 9.74
N THR A 24 -11.42 -6.95 9.36
CA THR A 24 -11.79 -7.24 7.97
C THR A 24 -12.65 -6.14 7.34
N ASP A 25 -13.12 -5.18 8.13
CA ASP A 25 -14.01 -4.09 7.72
C ASP A 25 -13.27 -2.75 7.55
N VAL A 26 -11.94 -2.80 7.36
CA VAL A 26 -11.10 -1.63 7.08
C VAL A 26 -10.89 -1.52 5.57
N ILE A 27 -11.10 -0.32 5.03
CA ILE A 27 -10.79 0.02 3.64
C ILE A 27 -9.69 1.08 3.63
N VAL A 28 -8.62 0.79 2.91
CA VAL A 28 -7.50 1.70 2.65
C VAL A 28 -7.64 2.25 1.24
N ILE A 29 -7.63 3.58 1.14
CA ILE A 29 -7.66 4.29 -0.14
C ILE A 29 -6.33 5.03 -0.29
N THR A 30 -5.61 4.75 -1.37
CA THR A 30 -4.30 5.34 -1.65
C THR A 30 -4.38 6.20 -2.90
N ASP A 31 -3.84 7.40 -2.82
CA ASP A 31 -3.63 8.29 -3.96
C ASP A 31 -2.19 8.14 -4.49
N GLU A 32 -2.02 8.28 -5.80
CA GLU A 32 -0.76 8.07 -6.53
C GLU A 32 -0.05 6.73 -6.22
N ALA A 33 -0.81 5.64 -6.30
CA ALA A 33 -0.42 4.26 -5.95
C ALA A 33 0.73 3.63 -6.79
N HIS A 34 1.40 4.39 -7.65
CA HIS A 34 2.33 3.91 -8.67
C HIS A 34 3.79 4.34 -8.43
N ARG A 35 4.10 5.05 -7.34
CA ARG A 35 5.47 5.50 -7.08
C ARG A 35 6.35 4.37 -6.52
N SER A 36 7.22 3.82 -7.36
CA SER A 36 8.21 2.77 -7.02
C SER A 36 9.08 3.06 -5.80
N GLN A 37 9.24 4.33 -5.42
CA GLN A 37 9.94 4.73 -4.20
C GLN A 37 9.25 4.23 -2.90
N TYR A 38 7.98 3.83 -2.94
CA TYR A 38 7.18 3.53 -1.75
C TYR A 38 6.86 2.05 -1.55
N ASP A 39 7.48 1.14 -2.32
CA ASP A 39 7.20 -0.29 -2.27
C ASP A 39 7.34 -0.88 -0.85
N VAL A 40 8.38 -0.47 -0.11
CA VAL A 40 8.60 -0.92 1.27
C VAL A 40 7.52 -0.40 2.23
N PHE A 41 7.07 0.84 2.06
CA PHE A 41 6.05 1.42 2.93
C PHE A 41 4.67 0.84 2.64
N ALA A 42 4.36 0.57 1.36
CA ALA A 42 3.14 -0.12 0.98
C ALA A 42 3.11 -1.55 1.54
N LEU A 43 4.24 -2.27 1.48
CA LEU A 43 4.38 -3.59 2.11
C LEU A 43 4.20 -3.53 3.64
N ASN A 44 4.78 -2.52 4.29
CA ASN A 44 4.60 -2.33 5.73
C ASN A 44 3.15 -2.03 6.10
N MET A 45 2.44 -1.21 5.32
CA MET A 45 1.02 -0.93 5.50
C MET A 45 0.17 -2.18 5.33
N ARG A 46 0.48 -3.01 4.33
CA ARG A 46 -0.14 -4.32 4.10
C ARG A 46 0.05 -5.26 5.29
N ASN A 47 1.27 -5.36 5.81
CA ASN A 47 1.58 -6.19 6.98
C ASN A 47 0.90 -5.67 8.26
N ALA A 48 0.73 -4.35 8.38
CA ALA A 48 0.07 -3.70 9.51
C ALA A 48 -1.45 -3.93 9.52
N LEU A 49 -2.05 -4.10 8.34
CA LEU A 49 -3.49 -4.21 8.10
C LEU A 49 -3.79 -5.39 7.17
N PRO A 50 -3.46 -6.64 7.58
CA PRO A 50 -3.44 -7.80 6.70
C PRO A 50 -4.80 -8.15 6.07
N ASN A 51 -5.89 -7.75 6.73
CA ASN A 51 -7.26 -8.09 6.32
C ASN A 51 -8.03 -6.89 5.71
N ALA A 52 -7.35 -5.75 5.49
CA ALA A 52 -8.00 -4.59 4.90
C ALA A 52 -8.20 -4.74 3.39
N GLY A 53 -9.26 -4.15 2.86
CA GLY A 53 -9.41 -3.92 1.41
C GLY A 53 -8.57 -2.72 0.97
N PHE A 54 -7.93 -2.80 -0.20
CA PHE A 54 -7.06 -1.74 -0.74
C PHE A 54 -7.59 -1.24 -2.08
N ILE A 55 -7.69 0.08 -2.24
CA ILE A 55 -8.06 0.74 -3.49
C ILE A 55 -7.00 1.80 -3.79
N GLY A 56 -6.37 1.72 -4.95
CA GLY A 56 -5.34 2.66 -5.39
C GLY A 56 -5.83 3.49 -6.58
N PHE A 57 -5.62 4.80 -6.54
CA PHE A 57 -5.80 5.70 -7.67
C PHE A 57 -4.43 6.19 -8.16
N THR A 58 -4.29 6.38 -9.46
CA THR A 58 -3.06 6.94 -10.06
C THR A 58 -3.40 7.70 -11.34
N GLY A 59 -2.79 8.87 -11.52
CA GLY A 59 -2.86 9.62 -12.78
C GLY A 59 -1.85 9.15 -13.83
N THR A 60 -0.81 8.42 -13.41
CA THR A 60 0.27 7.92 -14.27
C THR A 60 0.53 6.45 -13.96
N PRO A 61 -0.25 5.51 -14.54
CA PRO A 61 -0.02 4.09 -14.32
C PRO A 61 1.41 3.72 -14.73
N LEU A 62 2.01 2.78 -13.99
CA LEU A 62 3.36 2.30 -14.25
C LEU A 62 3.49 1.86 -15.71
N ILE A 63 4.52 2.35 -16.40
CA ILE A 63 4.81 2.00 -17.79
C ILE A 63 5.06 0.49 -17.82
N LYS A 64 4.46 -0.23 -18.79
CA LYS A 64 4.36 -1.69 -19.06
C LYS A 64 5.44 -2.68 -18.54
N GLY A 65 6.57 -2.25 -17.99
CA GLY A 65 7.56 -3.09 -17.31
C GLY A 65 7.50 -3.06 -15.76
N GLU A 66 6.87 -2.06 -15.14
CA GLU A 66 6.76 -1.96 -13.67
C GLU A 66 5.35 -2.32 -13.12
N GLU A 67 4.39 -2.65 -14.01
CA GLU A 67 2.99 -2.98 -13.66
C GLU A 67 2.83 -4.10 -12.62
N GLU A 68 3.76 -5.07 -12.61
CA GLU A 68 3.70 -6.25 -11.76
C GLU A 68 3.59 -5.88 -10.27
N ARG A 69 4.36 -4.89 -9.82
CA ARG A 69 4.36 -4.47 -8.41
C ARG A 69 3.08 -3.77 -7.99
N THR A 70 2.52 -2.91 -8.85
CA THR A 70 1.23 -2.26 -8.55
C THR A 70 0.10 -3.27 -8.50
N ARG A 71 0.08 -4.28 -9.39
CA ARG A 71 -0.93 -5.35 -9.35
C ARG A 71 -0.82 -6.20 -8.10
N GLU A 72 0.39 -6.58 -7.69
CA GLU A 72 0.62 -7.27 -6.41
C GLU A 72 0.08 -6.47 -5.21
N VAL A 73 0.17 -5.13 -5.27
CA VAL A 73 -0.18 -4.23 -4.15
C VAL A 73 -1.63 -3.73 -4.15
N PHE A 74 -2.26 -3.56 -5.29
CA PHE A 74 -3.58 -2.95 -5.38
C PHE A 74 -4.61 -3.79 -6.17
N GLY A 75 -4.18 -4.92 -6.71
CA GLY A 75 -5.03 -5.78 -7.54
C GLY A 75 -5.11 -5.30 -8.99
N ASP A 76 -6.03 -5.90 -9.73
CA ASP A 76 -6.25 -5.56 -11.14
C ASP A 76 -6.81 -4.15 -11.31
N TYR A 77 -6.49 -3.55 -12.46
CA TYR A 77 -7.09 -2.28 -12.88
C TYR A 77 -8.59 -2.48 -13.11
N VAL A 78 -9.40 -1.53 -12.63
CA VAL A 78 -10.86 -1.49 -12.81
C VAL A 78 -11.21 -0.31 -13.72
#